data_AF-A0A2V7KX99-F1
#
_entry.id   AF-A0A2V7KX99-F1
#
_cell.length_a   1.000
_cell.length_b   1.000
_cell.length_c   1.000
_cell.angle_alpha   90.00
_cell.angle_beta   90.00
_cell.angle_gamma   90.00
#
_symmetry.space_group_name_H-M   'P 1'
#
loop_
_entity.id
_entity.type
_entity.pdbx_description
1 polymer ?
#
loop_
_entity_poly.entity_id
_entity_poly.type
_entity_poly.pdbx_seq_one_letter_code
_entity_poly.pdbx_strand_id
1 'polypeptide(L)'
;MSLPRLLLITSNWPPPGKTVRHNAELLQAAGVSVDVFAHRGHNPFNYLAAWTTLRPRLHPGRYDVVHAQEALDVLLTLPKRVPVVLSVGRLRFGVRFLARRADAVVVPSEEIGRGLGALGARTTLFVIPPDANEQARTARLLEVYRCVQPSQS
;
A
#
# COMPACT_ATOMS: atom_id res chain seq x y z
N MET A 1 -5.56 -20.70 -6.15
CA MET A 1 -5.69 -19.23 -6.15
C MET A 1 -4.35 -18.63 -6.55
N SER A 2 -4.31 -17.72 -7.51
CA SER A 2 -3.07 -17.09 -7.99
C SER A 2 -2.57 -16.01 -7.01
N LEU A 3 -1.25 -15.87 -6.87
CA LEU A 3 -0.64 -14.77 -6.09
C LEU A 3 -0.82 -13.43 -6.82
N PRO A 4 -0.95 -12.29 -6.09
CA PRO A 4 -1.13 -10.98 -6.70
C PRO A 4 0.12 -10.51 -7.44
N ARG A 5 -0.09 -9.74 -8.52
CA ARG A 5 0.89 -8.81 -9.07
C ARG A 5 0.81 -7.50 -8.32
N LEU A 6 1.81 -7.23 -7.50
CA LEU A 6 1.82 -6.17 -6.52
C LEU A 6 2.71 -5.01 -6.98
N LEU A 7 2.22 -3.79 -6.81
CA LEU A 7 3.04 -2.59 -6.89
C LEU A 7 3.17 -1.94 -5.52
N LEU A 8 4.38 -1.87 -4.97
CA LEU A 8 4.68 -1.06 -3.79
C LEU A 8 4.99 0.38 -4.21
N ILE A 9 4.38 1.36 -3.56
CA ILE A 9 4.68 2.78 -3.76
C ILE A 9 5.34 3.31 -2.50
N THR A 10 6.47 3.99 -2.65
CA THR A 10 7.14 4.67 -1.54
C THR A 10 7.67 6.04 -1.96
N SER A 11 7.52 7.01 -1.08
CA SER A 11 8.11 8.35 -1.19
C SER A 11 9.57 8.44 -0.69
N ASN A 12 10.16 7.31 -0.28
CA ASN A 12 11.57 7.21 0.10
C ASN A 12 12.43 7.06 -1.17
N TRP A 13 12.74 8.22 -1.77
CA TRP A 13 13.43 8.43 -3.07
C TRP A 13 14.73 7.63 -3.26
N PRO A 14 15.11 7.26 -4.52
CA PRO A 14 15.89 6.09 -4.81
C PRO A 14 17.34 6.17 -4.34
N PRO A 15 17.89 5.02 -3.90
CA PRO A 15 17.24 3.70 -3.86
C PRO A 15 16.06 3.63 -2.87
N PRO A 16 15.04 2.77 -3.08
CA PRO A 16 13.93 2.64 -2.14
C PRO A 16 14.49 2.39 -0.74
N GLY A 17 13.85 2.98 0.28
CA GLY A 17 14.29 2.80 1.67
C GLY A 17 14.50 1.33 2.02
N LYS A 18 15.52 1.03 2.85
CA LYS A 18 15.95 -0.35 3.17
C LYS A 18 14.79 -1.26 3.57
N THR A 19 13.86 -0.76 4.38
CA THR A 19 12.69 -1.52 4.84
C THR A 19 11.74 -1.91 3.70
N VAL A 20 11.45 -1.00 2.76
CA VAL A 20 10.55 -1.30 1.63
C VAL A 20 11.19 -2.31 0.70
N ARG A 21 12.49 -2.18 0.44
CA ARG A 21 13.25 -3.15 -0.35
C ARG A 21 13.24 -4.54 0.29
N HIS A 22 13.56 -4.62 1.58
CA HIS A 22 13.56 -5.88 2.33
C HIS A 22 12.18 -6.55 2.31
N ASN A 23 11.11 -5.78 2.55
CA ASN A 23 9.74 -6.29 2.47
C ASN A 23 9.38 -6.78 1.06
N ALA A 24 9.86 -6.11 0.01
CA ALA A 24 9.66 -6.57 -1.36
C ALA A 24 10.38 -7.90 -1.62
N GLU A 25 11.62 -8.04 -1.16
CA GLU A 25 12.42 -9.27 -1.29
C GLU A 25 11.74 -10.45 -0.54
N LEU A 26 11.21 -10.23 0.67
CA LEU A 26 10.44 -11.23 1.41
C LEU A 26 9.16 -11.67 0.68
N LEU A 27 8.42 -10.72 0.11
CA LEU A 27 7.22 -11.01 -0.68
C LEU A 27 7.55 -11.75 -1.97
N GLN A 28 8.65 -11.38 -2.64
CA GLN A 28 9.15 -12.09 -3.82
C GLN A 28 9.58 -13.51 -3.48
N ALA A 29 10.28 -13.72 -2.36
CA ALA A 29 10.64 -15.06 -1.87
C ALA A 29 9.39 -15.92 -1.57
N ALA A 30 8.26 -15.30 -1.21
CA ALA A 30 6.97 -15.96 -1.06
C ALA A 30 6.22 -16.20 -2.40
N GLY A 31 6.84 -15.89 -3.54
CA GLY A 31 6.30 -16.10 -4.88
C GLY A 31 5.43 -14.97 -5.43
N VAL A 32 5.33 -13.84 -4.73
CA VAL A 32 4.56 -12.68 -5.20
C VAL A 32 5.34 -11.94 -6.29
N SER A 33 4.67 -11.59 -7.39
CA SER A 33 5.27 -10.70 -8.38
C SER A 33 5.22 -9.27 -7.83
N VAL A 34 6.35 -8.72 -7.39
CA VAL A 34 6.42 -7.40 -6.76
C VAL A 34 7.28 -6.45 -7.58
N ASP A 35 6.69 -5.32 -7.96
CA ASP A 35 7.40 -4.14 -8.44
C ASP A 35 7.43 -3.06 -7.34
N VAL A 36 8.50 -2.25 -7.31
CA VAL A 36 8.60 -1.08 -6.43
C VAL A 36 8.69 0.20 -7.26
N PHE A 37 7.79 1.15 -6.99
CA PHE A 37 7.82 2.50 -7.51
C PHE A 37 8.22 3.47 -6.39
N ALA A 38 9.49 3.90 -6.42
CA ALA A 38 10.01 4.91 -5.50
C ALA A 38 9.92 6.31 -6.13
N HIS A 39 9.45 7.29 -5.37
CA HIS A 39 9.41 8.70 -5.79
C HIS A 39 9.85 9.66 -4.67
N ARG A 40 10.04 10.95 -4.96
CA ARG A 40 10.58 11.93 -3.99
C ARG A 40 9.44 12.59 -3.23
N GLY A 41 9.29 12.29 -1.94
CA GLY A 41 8.22 12.83 -1.08
C GLY A 41 8.38 14.26 -0.54
N HIS A 42 9.16 15.14 -1.18
CA HIS A 42 9.50 16.44 -0.58
C HIS A 42 8.56 17.61 -0.92
N ASN A 43 8.00 17.66 -2.13
CA ASN A 43 7.21 18.82 -2.58
C ASN A 43 6.08 18.43 -3.55
N PRO A 44 5.06 19.29 -3.74
CA PRO A 44 3.90 18.98 -4.59
C PRO A 44 4.25 18.66 -6.05
N PHE A 45 5.26 19.31 -6.63
CA PHE A 45 5.68 19.04 -8.00
C PHE A 45 6.25 17.63 -8.18
N ASN A 46 6.97 17.12 -7.18
CA ASN A 46 7.45 15.73 -7.20
C ASN A 46 6.28 14.73 -7.13
N TYR A 47 5.24 15.03 -6.36
CA TYR A 47 4.03 14.21 -6.32
C TYR A 47 3.29 14.25 -7.66
N LEU A 48 3.18 15.42 -8.29
CA LEU A 48 2.56 15.55 -9.62
C LEU A 48 3.35 14.79 -10.69
N ALA A 49 4.68 14.92 -10.72
CA ALA A 49 5.54 14.20 -11.65
C ALA A 49 5.51 12.68 -11.41
N ALA A 50 5.47 12.26 -10.15
CA ALA A 50 5.29 10.86 -9.78
C ALA A 50 3.93 10.33 -10.27
N TRP A 51 2.88 11.12 -10.11
CA TRP A 51 1.52 10.78 -10.56
C TRP A 51 1.45 10.62 -12.07
N THR A 52 2.00 11.56 -12.85
CA THR A 52 2.00 11.45 -14.33
C THR A 52 2.79 10.23 -14.82
N THR A 53 3.86 9.86 -14.11
CA THR A 53 4.69 8.68 -14.43
C THR A 53 3.99 7.37 -14.04
N LEU A 54 3.34 7.34 -12.89
CA LEU A 54 2.73 6.14 -12.34
C LEU A 54 1.39 5.81 -13.02
N ARG A 55 0.57 6.82 -13.29
CA ARG A 55 -0.80 6.67 -13.78
C ARG A 55 -0.97 5.76 -15.01
N PRO A 56 -0.14 5.84 -16.07
CA PRO A 56 -0.27 4.91 -17.22
C PRO A 56 0.08 3.46 -16.86
N ARG A 57 0.83 3.22 -15.76
CA ARG A 57 1.21 1.88 -15.29
C ARG A 57 0.11 1.22 -14.44
N LEU A 58 -0.79 2.01 -13.85
CA LEU A 58 -1.89 1.53 -13.02
C LEU A 58 -3.04 0.97 -13.89
N HIS A 59 -2.80 -0.21 -14.45
CA HIS A 59 -3.76 -0.95 -15.27
C HIS A 59 -4.10 -2.29 -14.59
N PRO A 60 -5.38 -2.70 -14.53
CA PRO A 60 -5.79 -4.00 -13.97
C PRO A 60 -5.09 -5.20 -14.63
N GLY A 61 -4.75 -5.08 -15.91
CA GLY A 61 -3.97 -6.08 -16.64
C GLY A 61 -2.47 -6.11 -16.30
N ARG A 62 -1.96 -5.24 -15.41
CA ARG A 62 -0.54 -5.19 -15.01
C ARG A 62 -0.35 -5.45 -13.51
N TYR A 63 -1.20 -4.87 -12.68
CA TYR A 63 -1.17 -5.05 -11.23
C TYR A 63 -2.56 -5.39 -10.73
N ASP A 64 -2.63 -6.33 -9.78
CA ASP A 64 -3.86 -6.73 -9.12
C ASP A 64 -4.10 -5.91 -7.85
N VAL A 65 -3.02 -5.43 -7.21
CA VAL A 65 -3.05 -4.61 -5.99
C VAL A 65 -1.92 -3.60 -5.99
N VAL A 66 -2.21 -2.39 -5.52
CA VAL A 66 -1.20 -1.37 -5.19
C VAL A 66 -1.14 -1.19 -3.69
N HIS A 67 0.07 -1.15 -3.12
CA HIS A 67 0.29 -0.89 -1.71
C HIS A 67 1.12 0.38 -1.50
N ALA A 68 0.44 1.45 -1.08
CA ALA A 68 1.07 2.71 -0.66
C ALA A 68 1.68 2.55 0.73
N GLN A 69 2.99 2.71 0.84
CA GLN A 69 3.73 2.55 2.10
C GLN A 69 3.52 3.75 3.05
N GLU A 70 3.16 4.91 2.50
CA GLU A 70 2.91 6.13 3.26
C GLU A 70 1.56 6.76 2.87
N ALA A 71 0.96 7.52 3.79
CA ALA A 71 -0.38 8.10 3.64
C ALA A 71 -0.56 8.93 2.37
N LEU A 72 0.41 9.79 2.04
CA LEU A 72 0.34 10.67 0.87
C LEU A 72 0.48 9.91 -0.45
N ASP A 73 1.09 8.72 -0.43
CA ASP A 73 1.36 7.94 -1.64
C ASP A 73 0.05 7.40 -2.25
N VAL A 74 -1.02 7.31 -1.44
CA VAL A 74 -2.39 7.02 -1.94
C VAL A 74 -2.88 8.07 -2.94
N LEU A 75 -2.42 9.33 -2.86
CA LEU A 75 -2.82 10.34 -3.84
C LEU A 75 -2.34 9.97 -5.26
N LEU A 76 -1.21 9.25 -5.36
CA LEU A 76 -0.66 8.84 -6.64
C LEU A 76 -1.50 7.76 -7.35
N THR A 77 -2.41 7.12 -6.62
CA THR A 77 -3.28 6.07 -7.17
C THR A 77 -4.64 6.61 -7.62
N LEU A 78 -4.92 7.90 -7.44
CA LEU A 78 -6.21 8.51 -7.75
C LEU A 78 -6.28 9.04 -9.20
N PRO A 79 -7.45 8.96 -9.88
CA PRO A 79 -8.60 8.14 -9.51
C PRO A 79 -8.24 6.65 -9.55
N LYS A 80 -8.78 5.87 -8.61
CA LYS A 80 -8.43 4.46 -8.45
C LYS A 80 -8.74 3.67 -9.73
N ARG A 81 -7.75 2.91 -10.19
CA ARG A 81 -7.86 1.97 -11.32
C ARG A 81 -7.71 0.51 -10.93
N VAL A 82 -7.10 0.26 -9.77
CA VAL A 82 -6.85 -1.04 -9.17
C VAL A 82 -7.06 -0.91 -7.65
N PRO A 83 -7.31 -2.00 -6.92
CA PRO A 83 -7.41 -1.97 -5.46
C PRO A 83 -6.17 -1.36 -4.80
N VAL A 84 -6.40 -0.58 -3.75
CA VAL A 84 -5.36 0.15 -3.02
C VAL A 84 -5.33 -0.29 -1.55
N VAL A 85 -4.16 -0.75 -1.12
CA VAL A 85 -3.80 -0.95 0.29
C VAL A 85 -2.97 0.26 0.73
N LEU A 86 -3.24 0.76 1.93
CA LEU A 86 -2.48 1.86 2.55
C LEU A 86 -1.86 1.42 3.88
N SER A 87 -0.56 1.60 4.04
CA SER A 87 0.08 1.56 5.36
C SER A 87 0.00 2.92 6.06
N VAL A 88 -0.43 2.91 7.33
CA VAL A 88 -0.46 4.09 8.20
C VAL A 88 0.36 3.81 9.45
N GLY A 89 1.62 4.24 9.46
CA GLY A 89 2.51 4.07 10.60
C GLY A 89 2.28 5.06 11.74
N ARG A 90 1.70 6.23 11.46
CA ARG A 90 1.46 7.29 12.45
C ARG A 90 0.23 8.13 12.07
N LEU A 91 -0.52 8.56 13.09
CA LEU A 91 -1.60 9.52 12.92
C LEU A 91 -1.04 10.92 12.63
N ARG A 92 -1.53 11.54 11.56
CA ARG A 92 -1.23 12.92 11.17
C ARG A 92 -2.51 13.61 10.72
N PHE A 93 -2.54 14.93 10.75
CA PHE A 93 -3.66 15.68 10.21
C PHE A 93 -3.97 15.23 8.77
N GLY A 94 -5.25 14.98 8.48
CA GLY A 94 -5.70 14.54 7.16
C GLY A 94 -5.59 13.05 6.85
N VAL A 95 -4.86 12.24 7.64
CA VAL A 95 -4.61 10.82 7.33
C VAL A 95 -5.89 10.00 7.20
N ARG A 96 -6.93 10.31 7.99
CA ARG A 96 -8.24 9.66 7.90
C ARG A 96 -8.88 9.84 6.52
N PHE A 97 -8.77 11.02 5.93
CA PHE A 97 -9.34 11.28 4.61
C PHE A 97 -8.64 10.48 3.51
N LEU A 98 -7.31 10.30 3.64
CA LEU A 98 -6.51 9.47 2.74
C LEU A 98 -6.81 7.99 2.94
N ALA A 99 -6.93 7.52 4.18
CA ALA A 99 -7.30 6.15 4.52
C ALA A 99 -8.65 5.74 3.92
N ARG A 100 -9.64 6.65 3.92
CA ARG A 100 -10.95 6.44 3.27
C ARG A 100 -10.90 6.28 1.75
N ARG A 101 -9.78 6.60 1.11
CA ARG A 101 -9.59 6.35 -0.33
C ARG A 101 -9.08 4.93 -0.60
N ALA A 102 -8.50 4.26 0.39
CA ALA A 102 -8.00 2.90 0.24
C ALA A 102 -9.13 1.86 0.38
N ASP A 103 -8.90 0.69 -0.20
CA ASP A 103 -9.76 -0.50 -0.10
C ASP A 103 -9.38 -1.34 1.14
N ALA A 104 -8.11 -1.29 1.53
CA ALA A 104 -7.67 -1.75 2.85
C ALA A 104 -6.63 -0.81 3.47
N VAL A 105 -6.58 -0.79 4.79
CA VAL A 105 -5.62 -0.01 5.58
C VAL A 105 -4.89 -0.95 6.53
N VAL A 106 -3.56 -0.86 6.54
CA VAL A 106 -2.67 -1.58 7.45
C VAL A 106 -2.14 -0.60 8.48
N VAL A 107 -2.28 -0.92 9.76
CA VAL A 107 -1.75 -0.13 10.88
C VAL A 107 -0.88 -1.00 11.78
N PRO A 108 0.13 -0.44 12.48
CA PRO A 108 0.98 -1.22 13.35
C PRO A 108 0.34 -1.53 14.71
N SER A 109 -0.75 -0.86 15.08
CA SER A 109 -1.44 -1.08 16.35
C SER A 109 -2.93 -0.77 16.28
N GLU A 110 -3.70 -1.41 17.16
CA GLU A 110 -5.12 -1.11 17.39
C GLU A 110 -5.36 0.33 17.81
N GLU A 111 -4.41 0.97 18.50
CA GLU A 111 -4.50 2.36 18.91
C GLU A 111 -4.54 3.30 17.70
N ILE A 112 -3.65 3.10 16.72
CA ILE A 112 -3.67 3.86 15.47
C ILE A 112 -4.96 3.55 14.69
N GLY A 113 -5.38 2.28 14.67
CA GLY A 113 -6.66 1.86 14.09
C GLY A 113 -7.86 2.64 14.66
N ARG A 114 -7.99 2.69 15.99
CA ARG A 114 -9.03 3.47 16.67
C ARG A 114 -8.92 4.95 16.39
N GLY A 115 -7.70 5.51 16.35
CA GLY A 115 -7.47 6.92 16.05
C GLY A 115 -7.84 7.35 14.63
N LEU A 116 -7.90 6.42 13.67
CA LEU A 116 -8.47 6.68 12.34
C LEU A 116 -10.00 6.82 12.37
N GLY A 117 -10.65 6.30 13.41
CA GLY A 117 -12.11 6.28 13.58
C GLY A 117 -12.81 5.48 12.48
N ALA A 118 -14.09 5.79 12.25
CA ALA A 118 -14.86 5.15 11.20
C ALA A 118 -14.26 5.43 9.80
N LEU A 119 -13.80 4.35 9.16
CA LEU A 119 -13.38 4.29 7.77
C LEU A 119 -14.60 4.21 6.84
N GLY A 120 -14.37 4.26 5.51
CA GLY A 120 -15.47 4.11 4.55
C GLY A 120 -16.03 2.69 4.58
N ALA A 121 -17.30 2.50 4.20
CA ALA A 121 -17.98 1.19 4.20
C ALA A 121 -17.28 0.11 3.35
N ARG A 122 -16.35 0.50 2.47
CA ARG A 122 -15.58 -0.38 1.59
C ARG A 122 -14.10 -0.52 2.02
N THR A 123 -13.71 0.05 3.15
CA THR A 123 -12.32 0.05 3.62
C THR A 123 -12.16 -0.91 4.79
N THR A 124 -11.38 -1.97 4.60
CA THR A 124 -11.07 -2.95 5.65
C THR A 124 -9.81 -2.55 6.41
N LEU A 125 -9.84 -2.58 7.74
CA LEU A 125 -8.68 -2.29 8.59
C LEU A 125 -7.99 -3.60 9.01
N PHE A 126 -6.67 -3.63 8.91
CA PHE A 126 -5.82 -4.72 9.36
C PHE A 126 -4.75 -4.20 10.30
N VAL A 127 -4.52 -4.90 11.40
CA VAL A 127 -3.40 -4.64 12.30
C VAL A 127 -2.28 -5.63 12.00
N ILE A 128 -1.07 -5.10 11.76
CA ILE A 128 0.15 -5.89 11.60
C ILE A 128 1.21 -5.32 12.54
N PRO A 129 1.41 -5.94 13.72
CA PRO A 129 2.33 -5.43 14.73
C PRO A 129 3.77 -5.25 14.21
N PRO A 130 4.53 -4.25 14.67
CA PRO A 130 5.90 -4.00 14.21
C PRO A 130 6.89 -5.09 14.67
N ASP A 131 6.57 -5.80 15.75
CA ASP A 131 7.31 -6.92 16.32
C ASP A 131 6.96 -8.28 15.69
N ALA A 132 5.95 -8.33 14.82
CA ALA A 132 5.66 -9.53 14.03
C ALA A 132 6.90 -9.93 13.22
N ASN A 133 7.31 -11.18 13.36
CA ASN A 133 8.41 -11.75 12.59
C ASN A 133 8.10 -11.72 11.08
N GLU A 134 9.13 -11.89 10.25
CA GLU A 134 9.04 -11.74 8.80
C GLU A 134 8.00 -12.67 8.16
N GLN A 135 7.89 -13.91 8.64
CA GLN A 135 6.94 -14.88 8.12
C GLN A 135 5.50 -14.50 8.47
N ALA A 136 5.23 -14.14 9.71
CA ALA A 136 3.91 -13.71 10.17
C ALA A 136 3.47 -12.41 9.48
N ARG A 137 4.39 -11.45 9.33
CA ARG A 137 4.15 -10.20 8.59
C ARG A 137 3.81 -10.49 7.12
N THR A 138 4.59 -11.35 6.47
CA THR A 138 4.38 -11.72 5.07
C THR A 138 3.02 -12.43 4.89
N ALA A 139 2.71 -13.41 5.74
CA ALA A 139 1.42 -14.11 5.71
C ALA A 139 0.24 -13.14 5.87
N ARG A 140 0.34 -12.20 6.82
CA ARG A 140 -0.73 -11.22 7.08
C ARG A 140 -0.89 -10.22 5.93
N LEU A 141 0.21 -9.79 5.30
CA LEU A 141 0.16 -8.97 4.08
C LEU A 141 -0.51 -9.73 2.93
N LEU A 142 -0.22 -11.01 2.74
CA LEU A 142 -0.88 -11.84 1.73
C LEU A 142 -2.38 -11.95 1.97
N GLU A 143 -2.82 -12.07 3.23
CA GLU A 143 -4.25 -12.03 3.59
C GLU A 143 -4.90 -10.69 3.22
N VAL A 144 -4.23 -9.57 3.51
CA VAL A 144 -4.69 -8.22 3.12
C VAL A 144 -4.85 -8.14 1.60
N TYR A 145 -3.86 -8.58 0.83
CA TYR A 145 -3.90 -8.51 -0.62
C TYR A 145 -5.03 -9.37 -1.20
N ARG A 146 -5.21 -10.61 -0.71
CA ARG A 146 -6.32 -11.46 -1.13
C ARG A 146 -7.69 -10.86 -0.81
N CYS A 147 -7.81 -10.14 0.32
CA CYS A 147 -9.06 -9.50 0.72
C CYS A 147 -9.51 -8.41 -0.27
N VAL A 148 -8.56 -7.70 -0.90
CA VAL A 148 -8.87 -6.58 -1.80
C VAL A 148 -8.78 -6.96 -3.28
N GLN A 149 -8.25 -8.13 -3.61
CA GLN A 149 -8.19 -8.60 -5.00
C GLN A 149 -9.61 -8.78 -5.55
N PRO A 150 -9.90 -8.29 -6.77
CA PRO A 150 -11.14 -8.59 -7.44
C PRO A 150 -11.21 -10.09 -7.72
N SER A 151 -12.36 -10.71 -7.49
CA SER A 151 -12.64 -12.07 -7.93
C SER A 151 -12.38 -12.15 -9.43
N GLN A 152 -11.47 -13.03 -9.86
CA GLN A 152 -11.25 -13.23 -11.29
C GLN A 152 -12.53 -13.84 -11.87
N SER A 153 -13.23 -13.04 -12.69
CA SER A 153 -14.38 -13.42 -13.50
C SER A 153 -13.91 -14.07 -14.79
#